data_AF-A0A7Y2YV64-F1
#
_entry.id   AF-A0A7Y2YV64-F1
#
_cell.length_a   1.000
_cell.length_b   1.000
_cell.length_c   1.000
_cell.angle_alpha   90.00
_cell.angle_beta   90.00
_cell.angle_gamma   90.00
#
_symmetry.space_group_name_H-M   'P 1'
#
loop_
_entity.id
_entity.type
_entity.pdbx_description
1 polymer ?
#
loop_
_entity_poly.entity_id
_entity_poly.type
_entity_poly.pdbx_seq_one_letter_code
_entity_poly.pdbx_strand_id
1 'polypeptide(L)'
;MHTEHLRNVQISWVAFGWFVGLAVAATVLLLLAGAGFSNWGGLAEAIALAIAVALGWFVGGFIVGFKAAAAPVLHGAAMALFTFVAWFALNLVFGGMTTGISAWEYFGGQSLAAALLVQVLAAIAGCWLGYRYTPVRVE
;
A
#
# COMPACT_ATOMS: atom_id res chain seq x y z
N MET A 1 -19.24 19.76 4.51
CA MET A 1 -18.61 19.12 3.34
C MET A 1 -17.12 18.98 3.64
N HIS A 2 -16.59 17.76 3.71
CA HIS A 2 -15.14 17.55 3.76
C HIS A 2 -14.52 18.05 2.48
N THR A 3 -13.46 18.84 2.59
CA THR A 3 -12.76 19.35 1.41
C THR A 3 -11.51 18.52 1.17
N GLU A 4 -11.65 17.51 0.32
CA GLU A 4 -10.52 16.76 -0.24
C GLU A 4 -9.69 17.73 -1.12
N HIS A 5 -8.73 18.40 -0.50
CA HIS A 5 -7.83 19.32 -1.16
C HIS A 5 -6.40 18.80 -1.11
N LEU A 6 -5.68 18.90 -2.23
CA LEU A 6 -4.27 18.49 -2.32
C LEU A 6 -3.38 19.20 -1.29
N ARG A 7 -3.71 20.44 -0.91
CA ARG A 7 -2.99 21.19 0.14
C ARG A 7 -3.04 20.52 1.51
N ASN A 8 -4.05 19.69 1.75
CA ASN A 8 -4.23 18.99 3.02
C ASN A 8 -3.47 17.65 3.05
N VAL A 9 -2.83 17.23 1.95
CA VAL A 9 -2.05 15.99 1.88
C VAL A 9 -0.67 16.22 2.47
N GLN A 10 -0.37 15.53 3.57
CA GLN A 10 0.92 15.61 4.24
C GLN A 10 1.84 14.50 3.74
N ILE A 11 2.76 14.84 2.83
CA ILE A 11 3.65 13.88 2.16
C ILE A 11 4.49 13.06 3.16
N SER A 12 4.92 13.67 4.27
CA SER A 12 5.65 12.95 5.33
C SER A 12 4.84 11.79 5.92
N TRP A 13 3.54 11.99 6.13
CA TRP A 13 2.64 10.96 6.62
C TRP A 13 2.29 9.93 5.55
N VAL A 14 2.19 10.34 4.28
CA VAL A 14 2.06 9.41 3.15
C VAL A 14 3.25 8.46 3.10
N ALA A 15 4.48 8.98 3.18
CA ALA A 15 5.69 8.16 3.21
C ALA A 15 5.73 7.24 4.45
N PHE A 16 5.41 7.78 5.63
CA PHE A 16 5.36 6.98 6.86
C PHE A 16 4.34 5.84 6.78
N GLY A 17 3.10 6.14 6.40
CA GLY A 17 2.05 5.13 6.23
C GLY A 17 2.41 4.10 5.17
N TRP A 18 3.10 4.52 4.11
CA TRP A 18 3.61 3.63 3.09
C TRP A 18 4.65 2.64 3.64
N PHE A 19 5.62 3.12 4.41
CA PHE A 19 6.61 2.27 5.08
C PHE A 19 5.96 1.28 6.04
N VAL A 20 4.98 1.74 6.83
CA VAL A 20 4.23 0.84 7.73
C VAL A 20 3.46 -0.21 6.93
N GLY A 21 2.79 0.20 5.86
CA GLY A 21 2.04 -0.73 5.01
C GLY A 21 2.93 -1.81 4.40
N LEU A 22 4.13 -1.44 3.92
CA LEU A 22 5.13 -2.39 3.46
C LEU A 22 5.60 -3.33 4.58
N ALA A 23 5.92 -2.81 5.76
CA ALA A 23 6.40 -3.62 6.87
C ALA A 23 5.35 -4.66 7.31
N VAL A 24 4.08 -4.25 7.38
CA VAL A 24 2.97 -5.15 7.72
C VAL A 24 2.75 -6.18 6.61
N ALA A 25 2.71 -5.77 5.34
CA ALA A 25 2.57 -6.70 4.22
C ALA A 25 3.71 -7.73 4.20
N ALA A 26 4.96 -7.28 4.37
CA ALA A 26 6.14 -8.16 4.43
C ALA A 26 6.07 -9.13 5.61
N THR A 27 5.61 -8.68 6.78
CA THR A 27 5.43 -9.53 7.95
C THR A 27 4.36 -10.59 7.69
N VAL A 28 3.22 -10.23 7.12
CA VAL A 28 2.16 -11.19 6.77
C VAL A 28 2.65 -12.20 5.74
N LEU A 29 3.36 -11.76 4.71
CA LEU A 29 3.96 -12.65 3.72
C LEU A 29 4.98 -13.62 4.36
N LEU A 30 5.82 -13.13 5.27
CA LEU A 30 6.77 -13.98 5.99
C LEU A 30 6.05 -15.03 6.85
N LEU A 31 4.97 -14.65 7.53
CA LEU A 31 4.16 -15.58 8.32
C LEU A 31 3.49 -16.63 7.44
N LEU A 32 2.94 -16.22 6.29
CA LEU A 32 2.35 -17.14 5.32
C LEU A 32 3.39 -18.10 4.75
N ALA A 33 4.57 -17.61 4.40
CA ALA A 33 5.67 -18.45 3.94
C ALA A 33 6.13 -19.43 5.03
N GLY A 34 6.28 -18.97 6.27
CA GLY A 34 6.62 -19.83 7.42
C GLY A 34 5.54 -20.87 7.74
N ALA A 35 4.28 -20.58 7.45
CA ALA A 35 3.16 -21.52 7.55
C ALA A 35 3.03 -22.46 6.34
N GLY A 36 3.93 -22.37 5.35
CA GLY A 36 3.95 -23.24 4.17
C GLY A 36 3.05 -22.82 3.02
N PHE A 37 2.50 -21.59 3.04
CA PHE A 37 1.62 -21.04 2.01
C PHE A 37 2.36 -20.49 0.78
N SER A 38 3.70 -20.59 0.72
CA SER A 38 4.52 -20.05 -0.37
C SER A 38 4.71 -20.99 -1.57
N ASN A 39 4.19 -22.22 -1.50
CA ASN A 39 4.39 -23.26 -2.53
C ASN A 39 3.08 -23.69 -3.18
N TRP A 40 2.00 -22.96 -2.96
CA TRP A 40 0.65 -23.43 -3.29
C TRP A 40 0.31 -23.25 -4.76
N GLY A 41 0.96 -22.31 -5.46
CA GLY A 41 0.68 -22.04 -6.86
C GLY A 41 -0.78 -21.62 -7.10
N GLY A 42 -1.02 -20.98 -8.24
CA GLY A 42 -2.38 -20.69 -8.68
C GLY A 42 -3.20 -19.80 -7.73
N LEU A 43 -4.50 -20.06 -7.63
CA LEU A 43 -5.47 -19.15 -7.01
C LEU A 43 -5.24 -18.95 -5.50
N ALA A 44 -4.86 -19.99 -4.77
CA ALA A 44 -4.71 -19.91 -3.31
C ALA A 44 -3.55 -18.98 -2.91
N GLU A 45 -2.42 -19.08 -3.63
CA GLU A 45 -1.28 -18.18 -3.45
C GLU A 45 -1.64 -16.74 -3.83
N ALA A 46 -2.37 -16.54 -4.93
CA ALA A 46 -2.85 -15.22 -5.35
C ALA A 46 -3.77 -14.57 -4.29
N ILE A 47 -4.67 -15.35 -3.67
CA ILE A 47 -5.53 -14.88 -2.58
C ILE A 47 -4.70 -14.52 -1.35
N ALA A 48 -3.73 -15.36 -0.98
CA ALA A 48 -2.84 -15.11 0.16
C ALA A 48 -2.03 -13.81 -0.01
N LEU A 49 -1.48 -13.60 -1.22
CA LEU A 49 -0.80 -12.36 -1.60
C LEU A 49 -1.75 -11.16 -1.51
N ALA A 50 -2.97 -11.27 -2.04
CA ALA A 50 -3.96 -10.20 -1.99
C ALA A 50 -4.35 -9.83 -0.55
N ILE A 51 -4.48 -10.82 0.35
CA ILE A 51 -4.75 -10.59 1.78
C ILE A 51 -3.58 -9.84 2.43
N ALA A 52 -2.34 -10.26 2.18
CA ALA A 52 -1.16 -9.60 2.74
C ALA A 52 -1.07 -8.13 2.30
N VAL A 53 -1.28 -7.88 1.00
CA VAL A 53 -1.36 -6.52 0.43
C VAL A 53 -2.49 -5.75 1.11
N ALA A 54 -3.70 -6.29 1.16
CA ALA A 54 -4.85 -5.62 1.75
C ALA A 54 -4.61 -5.24 3.22
N LEU A 55 -4.11 -6.18 4.04
CA LEU A 55 -3.83 -5.92 5.45
C LEU A 55 -2.75 -4.87 5.65
N GLY A 56 -1.66 -4.95 4.88
CA GLY A 56 -0.58 -3.98 4.98
C GLY A 56 -1.06 -2.56 4.69
N TRP A 57 -1.67 -2.37 3.52
CA TRP A 57 -2.13 -1.04 3.10
C TRP A 57 -3.28 -0.52 3.94
N PHE A 58 -4.16 -1.39 4.43
CA PHE A 58 -5.21 -1.00 5.37
C PHE A 58 -4.62 -0.48 6.68
N VAL A 59 -3.66 -1.19 7.29
CA VAL A 59 -3.04 -0.78 8.57
C VAL A 59 -2.24 0.52 8.39
N GLY A 60 -1.45 0.62 7.33
CA GLY A 60 -0.72 1.85 7.00
C GLY A 60 -1.67 3.04 6.81
N GLY A 61 -2.74 2.84 6.03
CA GLY A 61 -3.78 3.84 5.83
C GLY A 61 -4.48 4.21 7.13
N PHE A 62 -4.84 3.23 7.97
CA PHE A 62 -5.50 3.46 9.25
C PHE A 62 -4.70 4.39 10.15
N ILE A 63 -3.39 4.17 10.26
CA ILE A 63 -2.53 5.01 11.10
C ILE A 63 -2.44 6.45 10.55
N VAL A 64 -2.31 6.60 9.24
CA VAL A 64 -2.30 7.94 8.58
C VAL A 64 -3.64 8.65 8.77
N GLY A 65 -4.74 7.91 8.55
CA GLY A 65 -6.10 8.34 8.82
C GLY A 65 -6.26 8.89 10.23
N PHE A 66 -5.80 8.10 11.20
CA PHE A 66 -5.91 8.40 12.61
C PHE A 66 -5.11 9.65 13.03
N LYS A 67 -3.93 9.88 12.44
CA LYS A 67 -3.00 10.93 12.88
C LYS A 67 -3.06 12.23 12.09
N ALA A 68 -3.37 12.20 10.80
CA ALA A 68 -3.04 13.30 9.90
C ALA A 68 -4.09 13.61 8.82
N ALA A 69 -5.13 12.79 8.67
CA ALA A 69 -5.97 12.86 7.47
C ALA A 69 -7.09 13.89 7.55
N ALA A 70 -6.82 15.15 7.18
CA ALA A 70 -7.88 16.09 6.79
C ALA A 70 -8.48 15.75 5.40
N ALA A 71 -7.80 14.91 4.63
CA ALA A 71 -8.17 14.44 3.29
C ALA A 71 -7.90 12.92 3.16
N PRO A 72 -8.70 12.05 3.79
CA PRO A 72 -8.40 10.62 3.93
C PRO A 72 -8.34 9.88 2.60
N VAL A 73 -9.20 10.23 1.63
CA VAL A 73 -9.18 9.56 0.32
C VAL A 73 -7.91 9.93 -0.44
N LEU A 74 -7.55 11.22 -0.47
CA LEU A 74 -6.33 11.67 -1.12
C LEU A 74 -5.05 11.10 -0.48
N HIS A 75 -5.00 10.93 0.85
CA HIS A 75 -3.85 10.28 1.50
C HIS A 75 -3.74 8.79 1.13
N GLY A 76 -4.86 8.06 1.13
CA GLY A 76 -4.86 6.65 0.71
C GLY A 76 -4.42 6.49 -0.75
N ALA A 77 -4.92 7.34 -1.64
CA ALA A 77 -4.50 7.35 -3.04
C ALA A 77 -3.02 7.74 -3.20
N ALA A 78 -2.54 8.75 -2.45
CA ALA A 78 -1.14 9.16 -2.48
C ALA A 78 -0.20 8.05 -2.00
N MET A 79 -0.58 7.26 -0.99
CA MET A 79 0.20 6.10 -0.53
C MET A 79 0.33 5.04 -1.63
N ALA A 80 -0.75 4.76 -2.36
CA ALA A 80 -0.69 3.82 -3.48
C ALA A 80 0.16 4.37 -4.64
N LEU A 81 0.01 5.65 -4.99
CA LEU A 81 0.87 6.34 -5.96
C LEU A 81 2.35 6.29 -5.57
N PHE A 82 2.66 6.43 -4.28
CA PHE A 82 4.02 6.33 -3.77
C PHE A 82 4.65 4.96 -4.05
N THR A 83 3.84 3.89 -4.11
CA THR A 83 4.32 2.55 -4.50
C THR A 83 4.73 2.49 -5.94
N PHE A 84 4.01 3.15 -6.85
CA PHE A 84 4.44 3.24 -8.26
C PHE A 84 5.75 4.00 -8.39
N VAL A 85 5.89 5.12 -7.67
CA VAL A 85 7.13 5.91 -7.68
C VAL A 85 8.30 5.08 -7.14
N ALA A 86 8.11 4.41 -6.00
CA ALA A 86 9.13 3.55 -5.41
C ALA A 86 9.49 2.38 -6.32
N TRP A 87 8.49 1.71 -6.90
CA TRP A 87 8.71 0.60 -7.82
C TRP A 87 9.44 1.03 -9.10
N PHE A 88 9.07 2.18 -9.68
CA PHE A 88 9.77 2.77 -10.81
C PHE A 88 11.23 3.09 -10.46
N ALA A 89 11.47 3.76 -9.33
CA ALA A 89 12.82 4.09 -8.87
C ALA A 89 13.67 2.83 -8.62
N LEU A 90 13.10 1.79 -7.99
CA LEU A 90 13.79 0.54 -7.71
C LEU A 90 14.17 -0.20 -9.00
N ASN A 91 13.26 -0.28 -9.98
CA ASN A 91 13.59 -0.94 -11.24
C ASN A 91 14.52 -0.10 -12.12
N LEU A 92 14.45 1.23 -12.08
CA LEU A 92 15.43 2.07 -12.78
C LEU A 92 16.84 1.84 -12.22
N VAL A 93 16.97 1.91 -10.89
CA VAL A 93 18.25 1.80 -10.20
C VAL A 93 18.79 0.36 -10.21
N PHE A 94 17.98 -0.62 -9.84
CA PHE A 94 18.44 -2.01 -9.73
C PHE A 94 18.24 -2.80 -11.02
N GLY A 95 17.08 -2.68 -11.68
CA GLY A 95 16.83 -3.40 -12.93
C GLY A 95 17.69 -2.88 -14.09
N GLY A 96 17.43 -1.65 -14.52
CA GLY A 96 18.05 -1.06 -15.70
C GLY A 96 19.56 -0.79 -15.56
N MET A 97 20.01 -0.33 -14.38
CA MET A 97 21.41 0.08 -14.21
C MET A 97 22.32 -1.01 -13.63
N THR A 98 21.79 -2.04 -12.93
CA THR A 98 22.65 -3.05 -12.29
C THR A 98 22.51 -4.46 -12.87
N THR A 99 21.30 -4.96 -13.11
CA THR A 99 21.10 -6.36 -13.54
C THR A 99 20.79 -6.51 -15.03
N GLY A 100 20.43 -5.43 -15.72
CA GLY A 100 19.98 -5.47 -17.12
C GLY A 100 18.63 -6.17 -17.32
N ILE A 101 17.97 -6.56 -16.21
CA ILE A 101 16.71 -7.30 -16.18
C ILE A 101 15.75 -6.52 -15.30
N SER A 102 14.59 -6.17 -15.83
CA SER A 102 13.62 -5.40 -15.08
C SER A 102 12.48 -6.26 -14.54
N ALA A 103 12.08 -6.04 -13.29
CA ALA A 103 11.12 -6.90 -12.59
C ALA A 103 9.71 -6.86 -13.22
N TRP A 104 9.40 -5.83 -14.03
CA TRP A 104 8.16 -5.75 -14.80
C TRP A 104 8.02 -6.82 -15.89
N GLU A 105 9.13 -7.41 -16.37
CA GLU A 105 9.09 -8.47 -17.38
C GLU A 105 8.45 -9.76 -16.85
N TYR A 106 8.42 -9.94 -15.53
CA TYR A 106 7.90 -11.15 -14.87
C TYR A 106 6.50 -10.99 -14.30
N PHE A 107 5.96 -9.76 -14.26
CA PHE A 107 4.63 -9.50 -13.72
C PHE A 107 3.60 -9.39 -14.85
N GLY A 108 2.68 -10.34 -14.92
CA GLY A 108 1.53 -10.24 -15.82
C GLY A 108 0.70 -8.99 -15.54
N GLY A 109 0.40 -8.19 -16.56
CA GLY A 109 -0.24 -6.88 -16.41
C GLY A 109 -1.57 -6.91 -15.66
N GLN A 110 -2.36 -7.99 -15.82
CA GLN A 110 -3.63 -8.17 -15.11
C GLN A 110 -3.42 -8.37 -13.59
N SER A 111 -2.46 -9.20 -13.18
CA SER A 111 -2.18 -9.46 -11.77
C SER A 111 -1.63 -8.22 -11.07
N LEU A 112 -0.78 -7.46 -11.77
CA LEU A 112 -0.27 -6.19 -11.28
C LEU A 112 -1.42 -5.19 -11.06
N ALA A 113 -2.30 -5.01 -12.06
CA ALA A 113 -3.44 -4.11 -11.96
C ALA A 113 -4.39 -4.49 -10.81
N ALA A 114 -4.65 -5.79 -10.61
CA ALA A 114 -5.48 -6.27 -9.51
C ALA A 114 -4.84 -5.98 -8.13
N ALA A 115 -3.54 -6.24 -7.98
CA ALA A 115 -2.82 -5.98 -6.73
C ALA A 115 -2.81 -4.48 -6.39
N LEU A 116 -2.61 -3.62 -7.39
CA LEU A 116 -2.65 -2.16 -7.24
C LEU A 116 -4.04 -1.67 -6.84
N LEU A 117 -5.09 -2.22 -7.44
CA LEU A 117 -6.47 -1.87 -7.09
C LEU A 117 -6.77 -2.24 -5.63
N VAL A 118 -6.40 -3.46 -5.20
CA VAL A 118 -6.55 -3.91 -3.81
C VAL A 118 -5.79 -2.98 -2.86
N GLN A 119 -4.56 -2.63 -3.20
CA GLN A 119 -3.74 -1.71 -2.44
C GLN A 119 -4.40 -0.33 -2.28
N VAL A 120 -4.87 0.28 -3.37
CA VAL A 120 -5.53 1.59 -3.35
C VAL A 120 -6.77 1.56 -2.46
N LEU A 121 -7.64 0.57 -2.68
CA LEU A 121 -8.89 0.45 -1.94
C LEU A 121 -8.65 0.20 -0.45
N ALA A 122 -7.69 -0.66 -0.10
CA ALA A 122 -7.33 -0.94 1.28
C ALA A 122 -6.74 0.28 1.99
N ALA A 123 -5.84 1.02 1.33
CA ALA A 123 -5.27 2.25 1.88
C ALA A 123 -6.32 3.32 2.12
N ILE A 124 -7.24 3.53 1.16
CA ILE A 124 -8.35 4.49 1.30
C ILE A 124 -9.29 4.07 2.43
N ALA A 125 -9.67 2.79 2.48
CA ALA A 125 -10.54 2.26 3.54
C ALA A 125 -9.88 2.42 4.92
N GLY A 126 -8.59 2.13 5.03
CA GLY A 126 -7.79 2.36 6.22
C GLY A 126 -7.82 3.83 6.64
N CYS A 127 -7.41 4.75 5.76
CA CYS A 127 -7.39 6.19 6.03
C CYS A 127 -8.75 6.71 6.49
N TRP A 128 -9.81 6.30 5.80
CA TRP A 128 -11.16 6.73 6.11
C TRP A 128 -11.63 6.21 7.48
N LEU A 129 -11.33 4.96 7.80
CA LEU A 129 -11.69 4.37 9.09
C LEU A 129 -10.87 4.99 10.22
N GLY A 130 -9.55 5.12 10.05
CA GLY A 130 -8.65 5.74 11.01
C GLY A 130 -9.11 7.16 11.38
N TYR A 131 -9.45 7.96 10.37
CA TYR A 131 -9.97 9.30 10.56
C TYR A 131 -11.25 9.35 11.39
N ARG A 132 -12.17 8.39 11.18
CA ARG A 132 -13.42 8.32 11.95
C ARG A 132 -13.20 8.02 13.44
N TYR A 133 -12.12 7.30 13.75
CA TYR A 133 -11.76 6.96 15.12
C TYR A 133 -10.81 7.97 15.79
N THR A 134 -10.37 9.03 15.10
CA THR A 134 -9.51 10.06 15.69
C THR A 134 -10.25 10.83 16.79
N PRO A 135 -9.76 10.80 18.05
CA PRO A 135 -10.44 11.43 19.18
C PRO A 135 -10.30 12.97 19.21
N VAL A 136 -9.41 13.54 18.41
CA VAL A 136 -9.14 14.98 18.36
C VAL A 136 -9.72 15.56 17.08
N ARG A 137 -11.00 15.96 17.14
CA ARG A 137 -11.56 16.88 16.15
C ARG A 137 -11.23 18.30 16.64
N VAL A 138 -10.08 18.83 16.21
CA VAL A 138 -9.89 20.28 16.32
C VAL A 138 -10.76 20.88 15.23
N GLU A 139 -11.91 21.40 15.63
CA GLU A 139 -12.78 22.23 14.80
C GLU A 139 -12.10 23.55 14.44
#